data_AF-A0AAD4M7R2-F1
#
_entry.id   AF-A0AAD4M7R2-F1
#
_cell.length_a   1.000
_cell.length_b   1.000
_cell.length_c   1.000
_cell.angle_alpha   90.00
_cell.angle_beta   90.00
_cell.angle_gamma   90.00
#
_symmetry.space_group_name_H-M   'P 1'
#
loop_
_entity.id
_entity.type
_entity.pdbx_description
1 polymer ?
#
loop_
_entity_poly.entity_id
_entity_poly.type
_entity_poly.pdbx_seq_one_letter_code
_entity_poly.pdbx_strand_id
1 'polypeptide(L)'
;KRRNVPTGTRKNVTPESLVPFDAPIQPRKYRMPSTTSRKELPVTFSRKRTRAAATGEDEEEEASPTLSEEDAIKSKRLQNTLAARRSRKRKLEYQRELEDAIESERSEKEMWRARALVL
;
A
#
# COMPACT_ATOMS: atom_id res chain seq x y z
N LYS A 1 0.93 -28.24 -17.53
CA LYS A 1 1.25 -27.20 -16.50
C LYS A 1 0.47 -25.92 -16.84
N ARG A 2 -0.65 -25.62 -16.15
CA ARG A 2 -1.44 -24.40 -16.40
C ARG A 2 -0.54 -23.17 -16.17
N ARG A 3 -0.43 -22.28 -17.17
CA ARG A 3 0.32 -21.02 -17.02
C ARG A 3 -0.44 -20.12 -16.05
N ASN A 4 0.20 -19.71 -14.96
CA ASN A 4 -0.39 -18.73 -14.04
C ASN A 4 -0.42 -17.38 -14.78
N VAL A 5 -1.62 -16.92 -15.12
CA VAL A 5 -1.82 -15.56 -15.63
C VAL A 5 -1.50 -14.58 -14.49
N PRO A 6 -0.77 -13.48 -14.75
CA PRO A 6 -0.48 -12.50 -13.72
C PRO A 6 -1.76 -11.81 -13.26
N THR A 7 -2.24 -12.17 -12.07
CA THR A 7 -3.44 -11.58 -11.42
C THR A 7 -3.13 -10.35 -10.57
N GLY A 8 -1.87 -9.91 -10.52
CA GLY A 8 -1.46 -8.70 -9.78
C GLY A 8 -1.61 -8.81 -8.24
N THR A 9 -1.87 -10.03 -7.73
CA THR A 9 -2.00 -10.39 -6.32
C THR A 9 -1.24 -11.70 -6.06
N ARG A 10 -0.92 -11.97 -4.79
CA ARG A 10 -0.29 -13.25 -4.41
C ARG A 10 -1.34 -14.37 -4.52
N LYS A 11 -0.89 -15.57 -4.88
CA LYS A 11 -1.75 -16.76 -5.01
C LYS A 11 -2.47 -17.03 -3.67
N ASN A 12 -3.78 -17.25 -3.73
CA ASN A 12 -4.67 -17.58 -2.60
C ASN A 12 -4.77 -16.50 -1.50
N VAL A 13 -4.55 -15.23 -1.82
CA VAL A 13 -4.77 -14.14 -0.84
C VAL A 13 -6.23 -13.70 -0.86
N THR A 14 -6.87 -13.77 0.30
CA THR A 14 -8.21 -13.25 0.57
C THR A 14 -8.14 -11.92 1.32
N PRO A 15 -9.19 -11.08 1.28
CA PRO A 15 -9.25 -9.84 2.06
C PRO A 15 -9.00 -10.07 3.55
N GLU A 16 -9.48 -11.19 4.11
CA GLU A 16 -9.30 -11.56 5.53
C GLU A 16 -7.89 -12.09 5.86
N SER A 17 -7.17 -12.61 4.85
CA SER A 17 -5.77 -13.02 5.03
C SER A 17 -4.80 -11.82 5.07
N LEU A 18 -5.28 -10.61 4.78
CA LEU A 18 -4.46 -9.40 4.88
C LEU A 18 -4.24 -9.01 6.34
N VAL A 19 -3.12 -8.33 6.60
CA VAL A 19 -2.81 -7.77 7.91
C VAL A 19 -3.93 -6.79 8.33
N PRO A 20 -4.60 -7.01 9.49
CA PRO A 20 -5.68 -6.14 9.96
C PRO A 20 -5.25 -4.69 10.19
N PHE A 21 -6.22 -3.77 10.21
CA PHE A 21 -5.96 -2.35 10.46
C PHE A 21 -5.38 -2.10 11.85
N ASP A 22 -5.89 -2.82 12.85
CA ASP A 22 -5.51 -2.66 14.24
C ASP A 22 -4.23 -3.41 14.61
N ALA A 23 -3.70 -4.21 13.67
CA ALA A 23 -2.47 -4.94 13.91
C ALA A 23 -1.30 -3.97 14.15
N PRO A 24 -0.44 -4.23 15.16
CA PRO A 24 0.63 -3.32 15.53
C PRO A 24 1.58 -3.04 14.37
N ILE A 25 2.10 -1.81 14.31
CA ILE A 25 3.06 -1.39 13.29
C ILE A 25 4.46 -1.48 13.89
N GLN A 26 5.30 -2.32 13.30
CA GLN A 26 6.66 -2.54 13.78
C GLN A 26 7.54 -1.29 13.53
N PRO A 27 8.32 -0.84 14.52
CA PRO A 27 9.29 0.23 14.33
C PRO A 27 10.40 -0.23 13.38
N ARG A 28 10.91 0.70 12.56
CA ARG A 28 12.03 0.43 11.66
C ARG A 28 13.32 0.93 12.27
N LYS A 29 14.32 0.04 12.41
CA LYS A 29 15.69 0.39 12.81
C LYS A 29 16.60 0.26 11.60
N TYR A 30 17.14 1.37 11.12
CA TYR A 30 18.15 1.37 10.09
C TYR A 30 19.52 1.36 10.77
N ARG A 31 20.40 0.45 10.36
CA ARG A 31 21.74 0.29 10.96
C ARG A 31 22.86 0.87 10.09
N MET A 32 22.62 1.06 8.80
CA MET A 32 23.63 1.51 7.83
C MET A 32 23.00 2.38 6.74
N PRO A 33 23.67 3.46 6.28
CA PRO A 33 23.30 4.18 5.07
C PRO A 33 23.75 3.38 3.85
N SER A 34 23.01 2.35 3.47
CA SER A 34 23.29 1.64 2.21
C SER A 34 22.49 2.22 1.05
N THR A 35 23.06 2.14 -0.16
CA THR A 35 22.46 2.65 -1.41
C THR A 35 21.06 2.08 -1.72
N THR A 36 20.72 0.92 -1.17
CA THR A 36 19.39 0.29 -1.25
C THR A 36 18.59 0.38 0.05
N SER A 37 19.23 0.76 1.17
CA SER A 37 18.53 1.08 2.42
C SER A 37 17.77 2.38 2.23
N ARG A 38 16.50 2.35 2.64
CA ARG A 38 15.61 3.49 2.48
C ARG A 38 16.02 4.57 3.46
N LYS A 39 16.24 5.76 2.91
CA LYS A 39 16.65 7.00 3.59
C LYS A 39 15.92 7.16 4.93
N GLU A 40 16.67 7.56 5.96
CA GLU A 40 16.15 7.90 7.29
C GLU A 40 14.96 8.88 7.20
N LEU A 41 15.06 9.81 6.24
CA LEU A 41 14.10 10.87 6.02
C LEU A 41 13.22 10.56 4.79
N PRO A 42 11.89 10.65 4.93
CA PRO A 42 11.00 10.64 3.78
C PRO A 42 11.32 11.78 2.81
N VAL A 43 11.09 11.56 1.51
CA VAL A 43 11.41 12.51 0.42
C VAL A 43 10.80 13.91 0.64
N THR A 44 9.64 13.98 1.30
CA THR A 44 9.01 15.27 1.61
C THR A 44 9.79 16.08 2.63
N PHE A 45 10.47 15.43 3.58
CA PHE A 45 11.29 16.10 4.59
C PHE A 45 12.68 16.42 4.04
N SER A 46 13.26 15.54 3.22
CA SER A 46 14.52 15.86 2.53
C SER A 46 14.37 17.09 1.64
N ARG A 47 13.25 17.24 0.92
CA ARG A 47 12.95 18.43 0.10
C ARG A 47 12.78 19.72 0.92
N LYS A 48 12.27 19.63 2.14
CA LYS A 48 12.13 20.80 3.03
C LYS A 48 13.50 21.28 3.49
N ARG A 49 14.40 20.38 3.89
CA ARG A 49 15.77 20.72 4.28
C ARG A 49 16.58 21.34 3.14
N THR A 50 16.49 20.78 1.94
CA THR A 50 17.18 21.35 0.77
C THR A 50 16.68 22.76 0.44
N ARG A 51 15.41 23.08 0.74
CA ARG A 51 14.84 24.41 0.52
C ARG A 51 15.30 25.40 1.60
N ALA A 52 15.37 24.96 2.87
CA ALA A 52 15.90 25.78 3.96
C ALA A 52 17.37 26.15 3.70
N ALA A 53 18.22 25.16 3.38
CA ALA A 53 19.64 25.37 3.05
C ALA A 53 19.85 26.30 1.83
N ALA A 54 18.92 26.30 0.87
CA ALA A 54 19.01 27.18 -0.31
C ALA A 54 18.55 28.62 -0.04
N THR A 55 17.88 28.90 1.08
CA THR A 55 17.33 30.24 1.40
C THR A 55 18.22 31.01 2.38
N GLY A 56 19.29 30.40 2.91
CA GLY A 56 20.32 31.10 3.69
C GLY A 56 19.92 31.54 5.10
N GLU A 57 18.83 30.98 5.65
CA GLU A 57 18.56 31.03 7.10
C GLU A 57 19.40 29.93 7.78
N ASP A 58 20.72 30.14 7.85
CA ASP A 58 21.66 29.31 8.62
C ASP A 58 22.17 30.13 9.81
N GLU A 59 21.55 29.97 10.96
CA GLU A 59 22.24 30.08 12.24
C GLU A 59 22.18 28.71 12.92
N GLU A 60 23.35 28.07 12.94
CA GLU A 60 23.83 27.12 13.94
C GLU A 60 22.81 26.14 14.55
N GLU A 61 22.42 25.10 13.82
CA GLU A 61 22.29 23.80 14.47
C GLU A 61 22.78 22.73 13.49
N GLU A 62 23.83 22.00 13.88
CA GLU A 62 23.88 20.59 13.51
C GLU A 62 22.57 19.97 13.98
N ALA A 63 21.56 19.97 13.09
CA ALA A 63 20.20 19.58 13.39
C ALA A 63 20.16 18.07 13.63
N SER A 64 20.59 17.67 14.83
CA SER A 64 20.00 16.54 15.54
C SER A 64 18.50 16.60 15.26
N PRO A 65 17.87 15.54 14.74
CA PRO A 65 16.44 15.54 14.53
C PRO A 65 15.76 15.99 15.82
N THR A 66 15.30 17.26 15.85
CA THR A 66 14.50 17.76 16.95
C THR A 66 13.36 16.78 17.08
N LEU A 67 13.12 16.23 18.26
CA LEU A 67 12.20 15.09 18.51
C LEU A 67 10.88 15.15 17.69
N SER A 68 10.39 16.37 17.42
CA SER A 68 9.29 16.69 16.51
C SER A 68 9.42 16.16 15.07
N GLU A 69 10.58 16.28 14.41
CA GLU A 69 10.79 15.77 13.05
C GLU A 69 10.73 14.24 13.01
N GLU A 70 11.35 13.56 13.98
CA GLU A 70 11.32 12.10 14.07
C GLU A 70 9.88 11.59 14.26
N ASP A 71 9.10 12.28 15.08
CA ASP A 71 7.70 11.95 15.33
C ASP A 71 6.81 12.28 14.13
N ALA A 72 7.11 13.35 13.39
CA ALA A 72 6.48 13.66 12.11
C ALA A 72 6.80 12.58 11.04
N ILE A 73 7.99 11.99 11.09
CA ILE A 73 8.38 10.88 10.22
C ILE A 73 7.65 9.60 10.62
N LYS A 74 7.62 9.27 11.91
CA LYS A 74 6.89 8.10 12.44
C LYS A 74 5.42 8.19 12.07
N SER A 75 4.76 9.33 12.31
CA SER A 75 3.34 9.54 11.98
C SER A 75 3.06 9.38 10.48
N LYS A 76 3.87 9.95 9.59
CA LYS A 76 3.71 9.72 8.14
C LYS A 76 3.90 8.26 7.74
N ARG A 77 4.83 7.54 8.38
CA ARG A 77 5.03 6.10 8.13
C ARG A 77 3.82 5.29 8.60
N LEU A 78 3.24 5.63 9.75
CA LEU A 78 2.01 5.02 10.26
C LEU A 78 0.85 5.25 9.27
N GLN A 79 0.65 6.49 8.85
CA GLN A 79 -0.37 6.86 7.86
C GLN A 79 -0.20 6.09 6.55
N ASN A 80 1.02 6.02 6.01
CA ASN A 80 1.29 5.27 4.79
C ASN A 80 1.02 3.77 4.95
N THR A 81 1.38 3.19 6.10
CA THR A 81 1.12 1.78 6.40
C THR A 81 -0.37 1.49 6.44
N LEU A 82 -1.15 2.32 7.13
CA LEU A 82 -2.61 2.18 7.18
C LEU A 82 -3.25 2.38 5.81
N ALA A 83 -2.82 3.39 5.05
CA ALA A 83 -3.28 3.63 3.69
C ALA A 83 -2.97 2.45 2.77
N ALA A 84 -1.78 1.87 2.86
CA ALA A 84 -1.38 0.69 2.10
C ALA A 84 -2.23 -0.54 2.46
N ARG A 85 -2.52 -0.77 3.75
CA ARG A 85 -3.45 -1.83 4.19
C ARG A 85 -4.83 -1.63 3.57
N ARG A 86 -5.38 -0.39 3.61
CA ARG A 86 -6.72 -0.08 3.10
C ARG A 86 -6.79 -0.27 1.59
N SER A 87 -5.78 0.22 0.89
CA SER A 87 -5.67 0.08 -0.57
C SER A 87 -5.61 -1.38 -0.99
N ARG A 88 -4.82 -2.21 -0.31
CA ARG A 88 -4.75 -3.65 -0.60
C ARG A 88 -6.08 -4.35 -0.35
N LYS A 89 -6.77 -4.04 0.76
CA LYS A 89 -8.08 -4.61 1.09
C LYS A 89 -9.10 -4.27 0.01
N ARG A 90 -9.25 -2.98 -0.30
CA ARG A 90 -10.16 -2.47 -1.34
C ARG A 90 -9.88 -3.10 -2.70
N LYS A 91 -8.62 -3.25 -3.08
CA LYS A 91 -8.25 -3.88 -4.36
C LYS A 91 -8.72 -5.33 -4.44
N LEU A 92 -8.58 -6.10 -3.36
CA LEU A 92 -9.05 -7.49 -3.34
C LEU A 92 -10.58 -7.58 -3.30
N GLU A 93 -11.24 -6.72 -2.53
CA GLU A 93 -12.71 -6.62 -2.50
C GLU A 93 -13.25 -6.32 -3.89
N TYR A 94 -12.71 -5.30 -4.57
CA TYR A 94 -13.11 -4.95 -5.93
C TYR A 94 -12.85 -6.08 -6.94
N GLN A 95 -11.70 -6.77 -6.83
CA GLN A 95 -11.43 -7.92 -7.69
C GLN A 95 -12.45 -9.04 -7.48
N ARG A 96 -12.81 -9.33 -6.22
CA ARG A 96 -13.82 -10.33 -5.89
C ARG A 96 -15.19 -9.94 -6.44
N GLU A 97 -15.62 -8.69 -6.28
CA GLU A 97 -16.88 -8.19 -6.84
C GLU A 97 -16.95 -8.35 -8.36
N LEU A 98 -15.85 -8.09 -9.07
CA LEU A 98 -15.76 -8.32 -10.52
C LEU A 98 -15.87 -9.80 -10.89
N GLU A 99 -15.20 -10.67 -10.14
CA GLU A 99 -15.27 -12.12 -10.36
C GLU A 99 -16.68 -12.64 -10.11
N ASP A 100 -17.34 -12.21 -9.03
CA ASP A 100 -18.71 -12.57 -8.68
C ASP A 100 -19.73 -12.09 -9.74
N ALA A 101 -19.57 -10.86 -10.26
CA ALA A 101 -20.42 -10.32 -11.33
C ALA A 101 -20.27 -11.08 -12.66
N ILE A 102 -19.05 -11.48 -13.01
CA ILE A 102 -18.81 -12.29 -14.22
C ILE A 102 -19.46 -13.66 -14.08
N GLU A 103 -19.37 -14.28 -12.90
CA GLU A 103 -20.01 -15.56 -12.61
C GLU A 103 -21.54 -15.46 -12.72
N SER A 104 -22.15 -14.42 -12.13
CA SER A 104 -23.60 -14.21 -12.19
C SER A 104 -24.06 -14.00 -13.62
N GLU A 105 -23.41 -13.11 -14.38
CA GLU A 105 -23.75 -12.89 -15.80
C GLU A 105 -23.63 -14.16 -16.64
N ARG A 106 -22.61 -14.99 -16.37
CA ARG A 106 -22.44 -16.27 -17.09
C ARG A 106 -23.56 -17.23 -16.76
N SER A 107 -23.91 -17.39 -15.49
CA SER A 107 -25.01 -18.26 -15.06
C SER A 107 -26.36 -17.82 -15.65
N GLU A 108 -26.62 -16.52 -15.71
CA GLU A 108 -27.83 -15.97 -16.33
C GLU A 108 -27.85 -16.23 -17.84
N LYS A 109 -26.73 -15.99 -18.53
CA LYS A 109 -26.60 -16.28 -19.98
C LYS A 109 -26.83 -17.76 -20.27
N GLU A 110 -26.30 -18.66 -19.44
CA GLU A 110 -26.49 -20.10 -19.58
C GLU A 110 -27.94 -20.52 -19.32
N MET A 111 -28.56 -19.98 -18.27
CA MET A 111 -29.98 -20.21 -17.97
C MET A 111 -30.88 -19.75 -19.12
N TRP A 112 -30.65 -18.55 -19.67
CA TRP A 112 -31.44 -18.05 -20.79
C TRP A 112 -31.20 -18.84 -22.08
N ARG A 113 -29.96 -19.26 -22.36
CA ARG A 113 -29.67 -20.15 -23.48
C ARG A 113 -30.38 -21.49 -23.35
N ALA A 114 -30.37 -22.08 -22.15
CA ALA A 114 -31.06 -23.34 -21.89
C ALA A 114 -32.57 -23.20 -22.11
N ARG A 115 -33.17 -22.11 -21.61
CA ARG A 115 -34.60 -21.81 -21.84
C ARG A 115 -34.93 -21.65 -23.32
N ALA A 116 -34.08 -20.95 -24.08
CA ALA A 116 -34.30 -20.71 -25.51
C ALA A 116 -34.11 -21.95 -26.39
N LEU A 117 -33.35 -22.95 -25.94
CA LEU A 117 -33.16 -24.22 -26.65
C LEU A 117 -34.23 -25.27 -26.33
N VAL A 118 -35.00 -25.07 -25.26
CA VAL A 118 -36.07 -25.98 -24.82
C VAL A 118 -37.44 -25.58 -25.40
N LEU A 119 -37.58 -24.36 -25.90
CA LEU A 119 -38.73 -23.88 -26.69
C LEU A 119 -38.44 -24.02 -28.19
#